data_AF-A0A5M5ZM71-F1
#
_entry.id   AF-A0A5M5ZM71-F1
#
_cell.length_a   1.000
_cell.length_b   1.000
_cell.length_c   1.000
_cell.angle_alpha   90.00
_cell.angle_beta   90.00
_cell.angle_gamma   90.00
#
_symmetry.space_group_name_H-M   'P 1'
#
loop_
_entity.id
_entity.type
_entity.pdbx_description
1 polymer ?
#
loop_
_entity_poly.entity_id
_entity_poly.type
_entity_poly.pdbx_seq_one_letter_code
_entity_poly.pdbx_strand_id
1 'polypeptide(L)'
;MVWIIVGHVKNKKLKDAMEKHRQGLRIEDSLPNDIYTEIAKKFAFCRYNQDFSTLRPFLSENVKLIIYKHKELSGIADFESYWIDKEKRLKHDCINVRTSIEFCNYYSHVAVYDQIEGYKPMYVLFRVKDDIVTHVVCAPDPLQDSTVRYWSFKRLPFAYDYIMDNVQEQIPGEPKRLPCLKCGNSSEGLVWYKVNIDLSPLSYAGVVSVCENCRKVVEFYPDVSIDNGEVQGQKIDKVENKVRQEDVFILSQLITRNLYFDNPLKDTKYFDNLDKNYVVDLGN
;
A
#
# COMPACT_ATOMS: atom_id res chain seq x y z
N MET A 1 -4.50 21.78 13.45
CA MET A 1 -5.87 21.80 12.92
C MET A 1 -6.00 23.03 12.05
N VAL A 2 -5.85 22.88 10.73
CA VAL A 2 -5.90 23.99 9.78
C VAL A 2 -6.85 23.59 8.68
N TRP A 3 -7.97 24.30 8.57
CA TRP A 3 -8.90 24.16 7.45
C TRP A 3 -8.27 24.88 6.26
N ILE A 4 -7.68 24.14 5.32
CA ILE A 4 -7.14 24.75 4.09
C ILE A 4 -8.27 24.86 3.07
N ILE A 5 -8.73 26.09 2.85
CA ILE A 5 -9.57 26.45 1.71
C ILE A 5 -8.65 26.40 0.47
N VAL A 6 -8.65 25.28 -0.24
CA VAL A 6 -7.95 25.20 -1.53
C VAL A 6 -8.75 25.96 -2.59
N GLY A 7 -8.09 26.91 -3.22
CA GLY A 7 -8.63 27.83 -4.21
C GLY A 7 -9.11 27.14 -5.50
N HIS A 8 -10.25 27.65 -5.97
CA HIS A 8 -10.75 27.69 -7.35
C HIS A 8 -10.87 26.36 -8.13
N VAL A 9 -11.69 25.45 -7.60
CA VAL A 9 -12.50 24.57 -8.45
C VAL A 9 -13.70 25.38 -8.95
N LYS A 10 -13.78 25.67 -10.25
CA LYS A 10 -14.84 26.50 -10.88
C LYS A 10 -16.26 25.93 -10.80
N ASN A 11 -16.48 24.79 -10.15
CA ASN A 11 -17.77 24.11 -10.16
C ASN A 11 -18.29 23.88 -8.74
N LYS A 12 -18.96 24.90 -8.21
CA LYS A 12 -19.61 24.91 -6.88
C LYS A 12 -20.57 23.72 -6.68
N LYS A 13 -21.23 23.26 -7.76
CA LYS A 13 -22.08 22.06 -7.74
C LYS A 13 -21.32 20.76 -7.47
N LEU A 14 -20.07 20.66 -7.91
CA LEU A 14 -19.24 19.46 -7.69
C LEU A 14 -18.83 19.37 -6.21
N LYS A 15 -18.48 20.50 -5.62
CA LYS A 15 -18.12 20.61 -4.20
C LYS A 15 -19.33 20.35 -3.29
N ASP A 16 -20.48 20.95 -3.61
CA ASP A 16 -21.71 20.80 -2.84
C ASP A 16 -22.33 19.38 -2.97
N ALA A 17 -22.11 18.69 -4.09
CA ALA A 17 -22.51 17.29 -4.26
C ALA A 17 -21.61 16.32 -3.47
N MET A 18 -20.32 16.61 -3.36
CA MET A 18 -19.35 15.81 -2.60
C MET A 18 -19.57 15.90 -1.07
N GLU A 19 -20.03 17.04 -0.57
CA GLU A 19 -20.18 17.27 0.87
C GLU A 19 -21.51 16.75 1.46
N LYS A 20 -22.55 16.47 0.66
CA LYS A 20 -23.91 16.38 1.19
C LYS A 20 -24.67 15.05 1.10
N HIS A 21 -24.25 14.00 0.39
CA HIS A 21 -24.91 12.70 0.57
C HIS A 21 -24.08 11.49 0.13
N ARG A 22 -23.93 10.53 1.08
CA ARG A 22 -23.25 9.22 1.02
C ARG A 22 -21.73 9.26 1.12
N GLN A 23 -21.24 8.71 2.25
CA GLN A 23 -19.95 8.01 2.36
C GLN A 23 -18.72 8.87 2.06
N GLY A 24 -18.18 9.49 3.12
CA GLY A 24 -17.08 10.45 3.06
C GLY A 24 -15.85 9.90 2.34
N LEU A 25 -15.61 10.44 1.15
CA LEU A 25 -14.29 10.41 0.51
C LEU A 25 -13.36 11.29 1.36
N ARG A 26 -12.39 10.68 2.02
CA ARG A 26 -11.32 11.38 2.70
C ARG A 26 -10.11 11.45 1.78
N ILE A 27 -9.45 12.60 1.72
CA ILE A 27 -8.14 12.74 1.09
C ILE A 27 -7.18 13.10 2.21
N GLU A 28 -6.11 12.31 2.35
CA GLU A 28 -5.07 12.60 3.33
C GLU A 28 -4.39 13.93 3.01
N ASP A 29 -4.03 14.68 4.05
CA ASP A 29 -3.32 15.95 3.87
C ASP A 29 -1.89 15.68 3.38
N SER A 30 -1.32 16.66 2.67
CA SER A 30 0.09 16.64 2.27
C SER A 30 0.53 15.53 1.30
N LEU A 31 -0.41 14.83 0.65
CA LEU A 31 -0.08 13.84 -0.39
C LEU A 31 0.79 14.46 -1.50
N PRO A 32 1.72 13.69 -2.09
CA PRO A 32 2.55 14.14 -3.21
C PRO A 32 1.70 14.64 -4.38
N ASN A 33 2.14 15.71 -5.03
CA ASN A 33 1.51 16.18 -6.26
C ASN A 33 2.07 15.42 -7.47
N ASP A 34 1.77 14.13 -7.56
CA ASP A 34 2.25 13.22 -8.61
C ASP A 34 1.10 12.54 -9.36
N ILE A 35 1.47 11.76 -10.39
CA ILE A 35 0.53 11.03 -11.23
C ILE A 35 -0.31 10.00 -10.45
N TYR A 36 0.24 9.42 -9.37
CA TYR A 36 -0.47 8.43 -8.55
C TYR A 36 -1.60 9.09 -7.76
N THR A 37 -1.36 10.26 -7.19
CA THR A 37 -2.38 11.06 -6.53
C THR A 37 -3.52 11.43 -7.48
N GLU A 38 -3.19 11.85 -8.70
CA GLU A 38 -4.20 12.22 -9.69
C GLU A 38 -5.01 11.00 -10.18
N ILE A 39 -4.36 9.86 -10.41
CA ILE A 39 -5.03 8.60 -10.76
C ILE A 39 -5.94 8.14 -9.63
N ALA A 40 -5.47 8.13 -8.38
CA ALA A 40 -6.27 7.70 -7.23
C ALA A 40 -7.53 8.55 -7.04
N LYS A 41 -7.40 9.88 -7.18
CA LYS A 41 -8.54 10.82 -7.18
C LYS A 41 -9.52 10.51 -8.31
N LYS A 42 -9.04 10.50 -9.56
CA LYS A 42 -9.89 10.23 -10.74
C LYS A 42 -10.60 8.90 -10.58
N PHE A 43 -9.89 7.86 -10.18
CA PHE A 43 -10.45 6.54 -9.96
C PHE A 43 -11.56 6.53 -8.89
N ALA A 44 -11.34 7.16 -7.74
CA ALA A 44 -12.36 7.28 -6.69
C ALA A 44 -13.60 8.03 -7.19
N PHE A 45 -13.42 9.13 -7.93
CA PHE A 45 -14.53 9.88 -8.54
C PHE A 45 -15.28 9.08 -9.60
N CYS A 46 -14.57 8.39 -10.48
CA CYS A 46 -15.15 7.55 -11.52
C CYS A 46 -16.00 6.42 -10.93
N ARG A 47 -15.53 5.77 -9.86
CA ARG A 47 -16.31 4.76 -9.14
C ARG A 47 -17.61 5.32 -8.58
N TYR A 48 -17.55 6.45 -7.89
CA TYR A 48 -18.73 7.08 -7.28
C TYR A 48 -19.77 7.47 -8.34
N ASN A 49 -19.32 8.05 -9.45
CA ASN A 49 -20.19 8.49 -10.53
C ASN A 49 -20.59 7.36 -11.50
N GLN A 50 -19.95 6.18 -11.38
CA GLN A 50 -20.06 5.07 -12.34
C GLN A 50 -19.75 5.50 -13.78
N ASP A 51 -18.84 6.47 -13.94
CA ASP A 51 -18.39 7.00 -15.23
C ASP A 51 -16.87 7.08 -15.25
N PHE A 52 -16.26 6.22 -16.05
CA PHE A 52 -14.80 6.08 -16.19
C PHE A 52 -14.21 6.92 -17.32
N SER A 53 -15.00 7.75 -18.01
CA SER A 53 -14.56 8.56 -19.16
C SER A 53 -13.32 9.41 -18.87
N THR A 54 -13.19 9.95 -17.65
CA THR A 54 -12.07 10.81 -17.26
C THR A 54 -10.81 10.03 -16.81
N LEU A 55 -10.96 8.75 -16.45
CA LEU A 55 -9.83 7.86 -16.12
C LEU A 55 -9.35 7.11 -17.36
N ARG A 56 -10.24 6.79 -18.29
CA ARG A 56 -9.95 5.98 -19.49
C ARG A 56 -8.70 6.43 -20.28
N PRO A 57 -8.41 7.72 -20.48
CA PRO A 57 -7.19 8.17 -21.16
C PRO A 57 -5.88 7.76 -20.46
N PHE A 58 -5.95 7.44 -19.17
CA PHE A 58 -4.82 6.97 -18.36
C PHE A 58 -4.78 5.44 -18.27
N LEU A 59 -5.71 4.70 -18.88
CA LEU A 59 -5.72 3.25 -18.83
C LEU A 59 -5.05 2.67 -20.08
N SER A 60 -4.18 1.69 -19.87
CA SER A 60 -3.71 0.84 -20.97
C SER A 60 -4.90 0.10 -21.59
N GLU A 61 -4.89 -0.09 -22.91
CA GLU A 61 -5.90 -0.93 -23.60
C GLU A 61 -6.00 -2.32 -22.97
N ASN A 62 -4.87 -2.85 -22.50
CA ASN A 62 -4.75 -4.13 -21.82
C ASN A 62 -4.52 -3.97 -20.31
N VAL A 63 -5.15 -2.95 -19.68
CA VAL A 63 -5.07 -2.77 -18.23
C VAL A 63 -5.49 -4.03 -17.50
N LYS A 64 -4.69 -4.46 -16.53
CA LYS A 64 -4.97 -5.65 -15.71
C LYS A 64 -5.59 -5.24 -14.38
N LEU A 65 -6.73 -5.84 -14.05
CA LEU A 65 -7.33 -5.74 -12.71
C LEU A 65 -7.12 -7.06 -11.97
N ILE A 66 -6.34 -7.02 -10.90
CA ILE A 66 -6.02 -8.19 -10.09
C ILE A 66 -6.79 -8.09 -8.77
N ILE A 67 -7.70 -9.04 -8.56
CA ILE A 67 -8.36 -9.24 -7.28
C ILE A 67 -7.56 -10.32 -6.56
N TYR A 68 -6.82 -9.90 -5.53
CA TYR A 68 -5.86 -10.72 -4.81
C TYR A 68 -6.44 -12.10 -4.42
N LYS A 69 -5.71 -13.18 -4.75
CA LYS A 69 -6.07 -14.60 -4.58
C LYS A 69 -7.33 -15.08 -5.33
N HIS A 70 -8.01 -14.22 -6.09
CA HIS A 70 -9.32 -14.53 -6.65
C HIS A 70 -9.31 -14.61 -8.18
N LYS A 71 -9.09 -13.49 -8.85
CA LYS A 71 -9.18 -13.40 -10.31
C LYS A 71 -8.34 -12.27 -10.87
N GLU A 72 -7.98 -12.41 -12.13
CA GLU A 72 -7.40 -11.35 -12.96
C GLU A 72 -8.38 -11.08 -14.12
N LEU A 73 -8.60 -9.81 -14.41
CA LEU A 73 -9.36 -9.33 -15.57
C LEU A 73 -8.44 -8.47 -16.42
N SER A 74 -8.67 -8.44 -17.74
CA SER A 74 -7.82 -7.70 -18.67
C SER A 74 -8.67 -6.88 -19.62
N GLY A 75 -8.28 -5.63 -19.82
CA GLY A 75 -8.91 -4.71 -20.74
C GLY A 75 -9.87 -3.72 -20.07
N ILE A 76 -10.04 -2.57 -20.74
CA ILE A 76 -10.83 -1.45 -20.21
C ILE A 76 -12.29 -1.84 -19.95
N ALA A 77 -12.91 -2.62 -20.84
CA ALA A 77 -14.31 -3.01 -20.69
C ALA A 77 -14.55 -3.86 -19.42
N ASP A 78 -13.72 -4.88 -19.19
CA ASP A 78 -13.83 -5.74 -18.00
C ASP A 78 -13.49 -4.98 -16.72
N PHE A 79 -12.49 -4.07 -16.78
CA PHE A 79 -12.13 -3.19 -15.68
C PHE A 79 -13.32 -2.31 -15.26
N GLU A 80 -13.91 -1.57 -16.19
CA GLU A 80 -15.03 -0.66 -15.92
C GLU A 80 -16.26 -1.42 -15.44
N SER A 81 -16.59 -2.54 -16.11
CA SER A 81 -17.72 -3.38 -15.74
C SER A 81 -17.60 -3.91 -14.32
N TYR A 82 -16.42 -4.37 -13.90
CA TYR A 82 -16.20 -4.86 -12.53
C TYR A 82 -16.53 -3.81 -11.48
N TRP A 83 -16.06 -2.58 -11.66
CA TRP A 83 -16.25 -1.53 -10.66
C TRP A 83 -17.70 -1.06 -10.60
N ILE A 84 -18.35 -0.88 -11.74
CA ILE A 84 -19.78 -0.52 -11.80
C ILE A 84 -20.63 -1.60 -11.11
N ASP A 85 -20.34 -2.86 -11.39
CA ASP A 85 -21.01 -4.02 -10.79
C ASP A 85 -20.75 -4.13 -9.27
N LYS A 86 -19.52 -3.88 -8.81
CA LYS A 86 -19.19 -3.80 -7.37
C LYS A 86 -20.01 -2.72 -6.66
N GLU A 87 -20.06 -1.50 -7.19
CA GLU A 87 -20.82 -0.40 -6.58
C GLU A 87 -22.34 -0.69 -6.57
N LYS A 88 -22.86 -1.36 -7.60
CA LYS A 88 -24.26 -1.81 -7.64
C LYS A 88 -24.56 -2.85 -6.55
N ARG A 89 -23.69 -3.84 -6.35
CA ARG A 89 -23.83 -4.83 -5.27
C ARG A 89 -23.78 -4.19 -3.89
N LEU A 90 -22.79 -3.34 -3.63
CA LEU A 90 -22.67 -2.63 -2.34
C LEU A 90 -23.93 -1.82 -2.02
N LYS A 91 -24.50 -1.14 -3.02
CA LYS A 91 -25.77 -0.42 -2.88
C LYS A 91 -26.96 -1.34 -2.64
N HIS A 92 -27.05 -2.47 -3.36
CA HIS A 92 -28.12 -3.45 -3.21
C HIS A 92 -28.11 -4.08 -1.81
N ASP A 93 -26.93 -4.43 -1.32
CA ASP A 93 -26.72 -5.10 -0.03
C ASP A 93 -26.65 -4.11 1.15
N CYS A 94 -26.86 -2.81 0.89
CA CYS A 94 -26.77 -1.73 1.88
C CYS A 94 -25.43 -1.70 2.65
N ILE A 95 -24.34 -2.12 2.03
CA ILE A 95 -23.00 -2.15 2.64
C ILE A 95 -22.39 -0.76 2.58
N ASN A 96 -21.98 -0.23 3.74
CA ASN A 96 -21.28 1.04 3.77
C ASN A 96 -19.79 0.88 3.45
N VAL A 97 -19.29 1.79 2.62
CA VAL A 97 -17.86 1.92 2.33
C VAL A 97 -17.41 3.33 2.69
N ARG A 98 -16.32 3.46 3.46
CA ARG A 98 -15.61 4.74 3.61
C ARG A 98 -14.36 4.66 2.75
N THR A 99 -14.20 5.62 1.86
CA THR A 99 -13.08 5.64 0.91
C THR A 99 -12.08 6.71 1.35
N SER A 100 -10.82 6.35 1.45
CA SER A 100 -9.72 7.28 1.66
C SER A 100 -8.78 7.25 0.46
N ILE A 101 -8.20 8.40 0.12
CA ILE A 101 -7.02 8.50 -0.72
C ILE A 101 -5.87 8.82 0.23
N GLU A 102 -4.92 7.89 0.33
CA GLU A 102 -3.85 7.92 1.32
C GLU A 102 -2.56 7.32 0.75
N PHE A 103 -1.45 7.61 1.41
CA PHE A 103 -0.15 7.09 0.99
C PHE A 103 0.07 5.66 1.50
N CYS A 104 0.37 4.71 0.59
CA CYS A 104 0.71 3.34 0.95
C CYS A 104 2.22 3.22 1.16
N ASN A 105 2.65 3.13 2.43
CA ASN A 105 4.07 3.04 2.79
C ASN A 105 4.77 1.85 2.11
N TYR A 106 4.10 0.70 2.06
CA TYR A 106 4.68 -0.53 1.52
C TYR A 106 5.08 -0.40 0.04
N TYR A 107 4.28 0.33 -0.75
CA TYR A 107 4.59 0.56 -2.17
C TYR A 107 5.16 1.95 -2.45
N SER A 108 5.22 2.82 -1.45
CA SER A 108 5.69 4.20 -1.55
C SER A 108 4.96 5.01 -2.62
N HIS A 109 3.65 4.79 -2.77
CA HIS A 109 2.78 5.52 -3.69
C HIS A 109 1.40 5.77 -3.09
N VAL A 110 0.70 6.77 -3.62
CA VAL A 110 -0.69 7.03 -3.25
C VAL A 110 -1.61 5.93 -3.79
N ALA A 111 -2.55 5.52 -2.95
CA ALA A 111 -3.50 4.46 -3.21
C ALA A 111 -4.91 4.89 -2.78
N VAL A 112 -5.91 4.10 -3.18
CA VAL A 112 -7.26 4.21 -2.60
C VAL A 112 -7.42 3.14 -1.53
N TYR A 113 -7.96 3.51 -0.38
CA TYR A 113 -8.22 2.61 0.74
C TYR A 113 -9.71 2.59 1.07
N ASP A 114 -10.35 1.44 0.85
CA ASP A 114 -11.76 1.22 1.13
C ASP A 114 -11.90 0.53 2.51
N GLN A 115 -12.56 1.19 3.47
CA GLN A 115 -13.07 0.53 4.67
C GLN A 115 -14.49 0.06 4.41
N ILE A 116 -14.67 -1.25 4.25
CA ILE A 116 -15.94 -1.87 3.85
C ILE A 116 -16.58 -2.51 5.09
N GLU A 117 -17.80 -2.10 5.43
CA GLU A 117 -18.51 -2.61 6.60
C GLU A 117 -18.75 -4.12 6.51
N GLY A 118 -18.28 -4.88 7.51
CA GLY A 118 -18.41 -6.34 7.56
C GLY A 118 -17.35 -7.11 6.78
N TYR A 119 -16.38 -6.44 6.15
CA TYR A 119 -15.32 -7.06 5.36
C TYR A 119 -13.94 -6.53 5.78
N LYS A 120 -12.87 -7.24 5.37
CA LYS A 120 -11.52 -6.68 5.46
C LYS A 120 -11.44 -5.39 4.63
N PRO A 121 -10.81 -4.33 5.14
CA PRO A 121 -10.53 -3.17 4.32
C PRO A 121 -9.60 -3.54 3.16
N MET A 122 -9.57 -2.70 2.14
CA MET A 122 -8.92 -3.02 0.86
C MET A 122 -8.14 -1.84 0.33
N TYR A 123 -6.89 -2.06 -0.02
CA TYR A 123 -6.13 -1.14 -0.87
C TYR A 123 -6.41 -1.42 -2.33
N VAL A 124 -6.58 -0.35 -3.10
CA VAL A 124 -6.52 -0.34 -4.55
C VAL A 124 -5.22 0.34 -4.95
N LEU A 125 -4.28 -0.47 -5.44
CA LEU A 125 -2.93 -0.08 -5.80
C LEU A 125 -2.82 0.06 -7.30
N PHE A 126 -1.98 0.97 -7.77
CA PHE A 126 -1.80 1.26 -9.19
C PHE A 126 -0.36 0.98 -9.61
N ARG A 127 -0.19 0.42 -10.81
CA ARG A 127 1.07 0.50 -11.54
C ARG A 127 0.91 1.51 -12.67
N VAL A 128 1.68 2.57 -12.58
CA VAL A 128 1.75 3.62 -13.61
C VAL A 128 3.08 3.51 -14.33
N LYS A 129 3.05 3.48 -15.66
CA LYS A 129 4.24 3.53 -16.52
C LYS A 129 3.96 4.53 -17.62
N ASP A 130 4.82 5.54 -17.75
CA ASP A 130 4.68 6.60 -18.75
C ASP A 130 3.29 7.26 -18.68
N ASP A 131 2.85 7.59 -17.45
CA ASP A 131 1.51 8.12 -17.10
C ASP A 131 0.31 7.21 -17.41
N ILE A 132 0.57 5.97 -17.86
CA ILE A 132 -0.46 4.97 -18.17
C ILE A 132 -0.54 3.91 -17.07
N VAL A 133 -1.75 3.70 -16.55
CA VAL A 133 -2.12 2.61 -15.65
C VAL A 133 -2.14 1.30 -16.42
N THR A 134 -1.24 0.41 -16.02
CA THR A 134 -1.13 -0.94 -16.61
C THR A 134 -1.70 -2.01 -15.71
N HIS A 135 -1.63 -1.82 -14.39
CA HIS A 135 -2.17 -2.75 -13.40
C HIS A 135 -2.92 -1.98 -12.32
N VAL A 136 -4.03 -2.55 -11.88
CA VAL A 136 -4.79 -2.13 -10.71
C VAL A 136 -4.96 -3.37 -9.83
N VAL A 137 -4.59 -3.27 -8.56
CA VAL A 137 -4.57 -4.42 -7.65
C VAL A 137 -5.44 -4.12 -6.44
N CYS A 138 -6.45 -4.97 -6.23
CA CYS A 138 -7.31 -4.96 -5.06
C CYS A 138 -6.76 -5.94 -4.03
N ALA A 139 -6.15 -5.43 -2.95
CA ALA A 139 -5.50 -6.22 -1.92
C ALA A 139 -6.11 -5.98 -0.54
N PRO A 140 -6.43 -7.02 0.25
CA PRO A 140 -6.95 -6.86 1.59
C PRO A 140 -5.89 -6.34 2.55
N ASP A 141 -6.30 -5.54 3.53
CA ASP A 141 -5.45 -5.11 4.66
C ASP A 141 -6.02 -5.63 5.99
N PRO A 142 -5.24 -6.35 6.82
CA PRO A 142 -3.95 -6.94 6.50
C PRO A 142 -4.08 -8.08 5.47
N LEU A 143 -2.98 -8.35 4.74
CA LEU A 143 -2.89 -9.47 3.81
C LEU A 143 -3.09 -10.83 4.51
N GLN A 144 -2.54 -10.95 5.71
CA GLN A 144 -2.54 -12.11 6.59
C GLN A 144 -3.74 -12.18 7.53
N ASP A 145 -3.83 -13.29 8.27
CA ASP A 145 -4.75 -13.40 9.39
C ASP A 145 -4.40 -12.37 10.48
N SER A 146 -5.42 -11.78 11.11
CA SER A 146 -5.23 -10.78 12.15
C SER A 146 -4.46 -11.30 13.38
N THR A 147 -4.47 -12.62 13.62
CA THR A 147 -3.75 -13.26 14.72
C THR A 147 -2.24 -13.18 14.59
N VAL A 148 -1.71 -13.01 13.37
CA VAL A 148 -0.27 -12.88 13.11
C VAL A 148 0.26 -11.52 13.56
N ARG A 149 -0.59 -10.51 13.78
CA ARG A 149 -0.22 -9.16 14.28
C ARG A 149 0.83 -8.40 13.44
N TYR A 150 1.09 -8.84 12.21
CA TYR A 150 1.83 -8.05 11.23
C TYR A 150 0.87 -7.02 10.58
N TRP A 151 1.38 -5.88 10.10
CA TRP A 151 0.60 -4.86 9.39
C TRP A 151 1.29 -4.57 8.06
N SER A 152 0.82 -5.12 6.95
CA SER A 152 1.59 -5.15 5.70
C SER A 152 1.66 -3.79 5.02
N PHE A 153 0.54 -3.16 4.67
CA PHE A 153 0.56 -1.98 3.79
C PHE A 153 0.91 -0.66 4.47
N LYS A 154 0.81 -0.62 5.80
CA LYS A 154 1.21 0.54 6.61
C LYS A 154 2.70 0.56 6.95
N ARG A 155 3.40 -0.56 6.78
CA ARG A 155 4.84 -0.67 7.01
C ARG A 155 5.59 -0.45 5.70
N LEU A 156 6.84 -0.02 5.81
CA LEU A 156 7.78 -0.09 4.70
C LEU A 156 8.05 -1.57 4.37
N PRO A 157 8.30 -1.90 3.08
CA PRO A 157 8.70 -3.25 2.74
C PRO A 157 10.14 -3.48 3.23
N PHE A 158 10.45 -4.73 3.60
CA PHE A 158 11.82 -5.10 3.92
C PHE A 158 12.79 -4.77 2.78
N ALA A 159 14.03 -4.46 3.13
CA ALA A 159 15.10 -4.39 2.14
C ALA A 159 15.27 -5.78 1.47
N TYR A 160 15.49 -5.77 0.15
CA TYR A 160 15.69 -7.01 -0.60
C TYR A 160 16.86 -7.82 -0.05
N ASP A 161 17.99 -7.17 0.20
CA ASP A 161 19.20 -7.84 0.69
C ASP A 161 18.95 -8.51 2.05
N TYR A 162 18.24 -7.82 2.96
CA TYR A 162 17.84 -8.38 4.24
C TYR A 162 16.93 -9.61 4.10
N ILE A 163 15.97 -9.60 3.16
CA ILE A 163 15.16 -10.79 2.88
C ILE A 163 16.03 -11.93 2.37
N MET A 164 16.94 -11.66 1.44
CA MET A 164 17.81 -12.69 0.86
C MET A 164 18.71 -13.34 1.91
N ASP A 165 19.15 -12.60 2.92
CA ASP A 165 19.94 -13.13 4.04
C ASP A 165 19.12 -14.08 4.95
N ASN A 166 17.78 -14.03 4.88
CA ASN A 166 16.85 -14.80 5.70
C ASN A 166 16.05 -15.86 4.93
N VAL A 167 16.33 -16.03 3.62
CA VAL A 167 15.71 -17.05 2.77
C VAL A 167 16.07 -18.45 3.28
N GLN A 168 15.06 -19.31 3.36
CA GLN A 168 15.21 -20.73 3.70
C GLN A 168 15.11 -21.62 2.47
N GLU A 169 14.09 -21.40 1.64
CA GLU A 169 13.74 -22.29 0.53
C GLU A 169 13.05 -21.47 -0.57
N GLN A 170 13.41 -21.72 -1.84
CA GLN A 170 12.65 -21.20 -2.98
C GLN A 170 11.42 -22.07 -3.25
N ILE A 171 10.27 -21.44 -3.46
CA ILE A 171 9.02 -22.12 -3.76
C ILE A 171 8.45 -21.68 -5.12
N PRO A 172 7.52 -22.45 -5.72
CA PRO A 172 6.86 -22.04 -6.95
C PRO A 172 6.10 -20.72 -6.78
N GLY A 173 6.05 -19.94 -7.86
CA GLY A 173 5.28 -18.69 -7.87
C GLY A 173 3.78 -18.92 -7.77
N GLU A 174 3.13 -18.09 -6.97
CA GLU A 174 1.68 -18.18 -6.77
C GLU A 174 0.92 -17.26 -7.74
N PRO A 175 -0.18 -17.72 -8.34
CA PRO A 175 -0.94 -16.88 -9.24
C PRO A 175 -1.85 -15.89 -8.53
N LYS A 176 -2.18 -14.79 -9.23
CA LYS A 176 -3.15 -13.78 -8.78
C LYS A 176 -2.81 -13.14 -7.41
N ARG A 177 -1.54 -13.10 -7.03
CA ARG A 177 -1.06 -12.31 -5.88
C ARG A 177 -0.55 -10.94 -6.34
N LEU A 178 0.22 -10.25 -5.50
CA LEU A 178 0.74 -8.93 -5.80
C LEU A 178 1.78 -9.01 -6.93
N PRO A 179 1.59 -8.34 -8.08
CA PRO A 179 2.63 -8.21 -9.09
C PRO A 179 3.68 -7.20 -8.65
N CYS A 180 4.85 -7.20 -9.30
CA CYS A 180 5.79 -6.10 -9.10
C CYS A 180 5.23 -4.81 -9.72
N LEU A 181 4.75 -3.87 -8.91
CA LEU A 181 4.21 -2.61 -9.41
C LEU A 181 5.29 -1.68 -10.02
N LYS A 182 6.58 -1.98 -9.83
CA LYS A 182 7.67 -1.29 -10.54
C LYS A 182 7.89 -1.88 -11.95
N CYS A 183 8.25 -3.16 -12.04
CA CYS A 183 8.58 -3.82 -13.30
C CYS A 183 7.38 -4.25 -14.14
N GLY A 184 6.24 -4.55 -13.51
CA GLY A 184 5.07 -5.14 -14.16
C GLY A 184 5.13 -6.66 -14.29
N ASN A 185 6.14 -7.32 -13.69
CA ASN A 185 6.18 -8.78 -13.62
C ASN A 185 4.96 -9.28 -12.85
N SER A 186 4.25 -10.26 -13.42
CA SER A 186 3.14 -10.91 -12.74
C SER A 186 3.65 -11.69 -11.54
N SER A 187 2.74 -12.00 -10.61
CA SER A 187 3.04 -12.75 -9.40
C SER A 187 3.71 -14.11 -9.67
N GLU A 188 3.25 -14.82 -10.70
CA GLU A 188 3.80 -16.10 -11.14
C GLU A 188 5.21 -15.97 -11.72
N GLY A 189 5.54 -14.80 -12.26
CA GLY A 189 6.85 -14.45 -12.79
C GLY A 189 7.81 -13.87 -11.75
N LEU A 190 7.39 -13.76 -10.49
CA LEU A 190 8.27 -13.39 -9.38
C LEU A 190 8.95 -14.63 -8.81
N VAL A 191 10.01 -14.40 -8.05
CA VAL A 191 10.66 -15.46 -7.27
C VAL A 191 10.08 -15.45 -5.86
N TRP A 192 9.73 -16.63 -5.36
CA TRP A 192 9.07 -16.81 -4.09
C TRP A 192 9.95 -17.62 -3.14
N TYR A 193 9.98 -17.23 -1.88
CA TYR A 193 10.77 -17.89 -0.85
C TYR A 193 9.97 -18.09 0.44
N LYS A 194 10.27 -19.18 1.15
CA LYS A 194 10.01 -19.26 2.59
C LYS A 194 11.10 -18.49 3.32
N VAL A 195 10.70 -17.71 4.33
CA VAL A 195 11.58 -16.90 5.15
C VAL A 195 11.24 -17.05 6.63
N ASN A 196 12.24 -16.81 7.47
CA ASN A 196 12.04 -16.55 8.90
C ASN A 196 12.74 -15.23 9.22
N ILE A 197 11.95 -14.24 9.63
CA ILE A 197 12.42 -12.88 9.88
C ILE A 197 12.38 -12.62 11.38
N ASP A 198 13.52 -12.31 11.98
CA ASP A 198 13.60 -11.91 13.38
C ASP A 198 13.53 -10.38 13.52
N LEU A 199 12.51 -9.91 14.22
CA LEU A 199 12.24 -8.50 14.49
C LEU A 199 12.24 -8.16 15.99
N SER A 200 12.72 -9.07 16.87
CA SER A 200 12.81 -8.94 18.34
C SER A 200 11.96 -7.81 19.00
N PRO A 201 10.92 -8.14 19.79
CA PRO A 201 10.72 -9.43 20.45
C PRO A 201 9.92 -10.44 19.62
N LEU A 202 9.51 -10.09 18.40
CA LEU A 202 8.71 -10.98 17.55
C LEU A 202 9.51 -11.47 16.35
N SER A 203 9.43 -12.77 16.05
CA SER A 203 9.83 -13.33 14.76
C SER A 203 8.61 -13.67 13.90
N TYR A 204 8.81 -13.68 12.59
CA TYR A 204 7.78 -13.98 11.61
C TYR A 204 8.26 -15.02 10.61
N ALA A 205 7.58 -16.15 10.55
CA ALA A 205 7.79 -17.15 9.53
C ALA A 205 6.66 -17.12 8.50
N GLY A 206 7.01 -17.24 7.22
CA GLY A 206 6.03 -17.29 6.15
C GLY A 206 6.68 -17.18 4.79
N VAL A 207 5.98 -16.50 3.88
CA VAL A 207 6.33 -16.46 2.47
C VAL A 207 6.57 -15.03 2.01
N VAL A 208 7.59 -14.86 1.17
CA VAL A 208 7.91 -13.60 0.52
C VAL A 208 7.98 -13.80 -0.99
N SER A 209 7.54 -12.80 -1.75
CA SER A 209 7.83 -12.70 -3.18
C SER A 209 8.74 -11.51 -3.44
N VAL A 210 9.70 -11.71 -4.35
CA VAL A 210 10.67 -10.69 -4.74
C VAL A 210 10.74 -10.55 -6.25
N CYS A 211 10.99 -9.33 -6.69
CA CYS A 211 11.30 -9.03 -8.08
C CYS A 211 12.81 -8.87 -8.24
N GLU A 212 13.47 -9.85 -8.85
CA GLU A 212 14.92 -9.82 -9.08
C GLU A 212 15.33 -8.68 -10.02
N ASN A 213 14.47 -8.32 -10.98
CA ASN A 213 14.74 -7.25 -11.96
C ASN A 213 14.96 -5.88 -11.31
N CYS A 214 14.16 -5.54 -10.29
CA CYS A 214 14.30 -4.27 -9.58
C CYS A 214 14.73 -4.41 -8.12
N ARG A 215 15.12 -5.63 -7.71
CA ARG A 215 15.49 -5.98 -6.34
C ARG A 215 14.53 -5.41 -5.30
N LYS A 216 13.22 -5.63 -5.50
CA LYS A 216 12.18 -5.22 -4.54
C LYS A 216 11.51 -6.42 -3.92
N VAL A 217 11.23 -6.33 -2.63
CA VAL A 217 10.26 -7.19 -1.96
C VAL A 217 8.87 -6.75 -2.40
N VAL A 218 8.11 -7.66 -3.00
CA VAL A 218 6.80 -7.35 -3.60
C VAL A 218 5.65 -7.70 -2.67
N GLU A 219 5.76 -8.82 -1.97
CA GLU A 219 4.80 -9.28 -0.98
C GLU A 219 5.53 -9.97 0.15
N PHE A 220 5.17 -9.65 1.39
CA PHE A 220 5.52 -10.47 2.53
C PHE A 220 4.25 -10.84 3.27
N TYR A 221 4.02 -12.15 3.37
CA TYR A 221 2.83 -12.75 3.93
C TYR A 221 3.27 -13.75 5.02
N PRO A 222 3.46 -13.27 6.26
CA PRO A 222 3.77 -14.14 7.39
C PRO A 222 2.53 -14.96 7.79
N ASP A 223 2.74 -16.24 8.04
CA ASP A 223 1.72 -17.17 8.51
C ASP A 223 1.81 -17.43 10.01
N VAL A 224 2.99 -17.20 10.59
CA VAL A 224 3.26 -17.44 12.01
C VAL A 224 3.98 -16.24 12.60
N SER A 225 3.50 -15.76 13.75
CA SER A 225 4.24 -14.88 14.64
C SER A 225 4.75 -15.68 15.83
N ILE A 226 6.02 -15.53 16.17
CA ILE A 226 6.69 -16.19 17.29
C ILE A 226 7.08 -15.09 18.28
N ASP A 227 6.67 -15.24 19.53
CA ASP A 227 7.12 -14.39 20.62
C ASP A 227 8.43 -14.95 21.17
N ASN A 228 9.52 -14.22 20.94
CA ASN A 228 10.86 -14.61 21.38
C ASN A 228 11.10 -14.22 22.87
N GLY A 229 10.12 -13.60 23.52
CA GLY A 229 10.21 -13.11 24.90
C GLY A 229 10.96 -11.78 25.02
N GLU A 230 10.77 -11.09 26.15
CA GLU A 230 11.65 -9.99 26.54
C GLU A 230 13.04 -10.55 26.84
N VAL A 231 14.09 -9.99 26.23
CA VAL A 231 15.44 -10.12 26.77
C VAL A 231 15.39 -9.47 28.15
N GLN A 232 15.28 -10.27 29.22
CA GLN A 232 15.42 -9.79 30.60
C GLN A 232 16.88 -9.37 30.84
N GLY A 233 17.26 -8.22 30.28
CA GLY A 233 18.48 -7.50 30.59
C GLY A 233 18.22 -6.48 31.68
N GLN A 234 18.60 -6.83 32.91
CA GLN A 234 18.94 -6.00 34.08
C GLN A 234 18.42 -4.55 34.14
N LYS A 235 17.81 -4.22 35.30
CA LYS A 235 17.54 -2.85 35.78
C LYS A 235 18.65 -1.87 35.37
N ILE A 236 18.31 -0.90 34.54
CA ILE A 236 19.08 0.34 34.39
C ILE A 236 18.24 1.44 35.02
N ASP A 237 18.83 2.09 36.03
CA ASP A 237 18.24 3.22 36.73
C ASP A 237 17.88 4.37 35.77
N LYS A 238 16.81 5.10 36.12
CA LYS A 238 16.35 6.31 35.42
C LYS A 238 17.49 7.29 35.18
N VAL A 239 17.69 7.77 33.95
CA VAL A 239 17.82 9.20 33.55
C VAL A 239 17.69 9.33 32.02
N GLU A 240 16.81 10.25 31.60
CA GLU A 240 16.68 11.01 30.34
C GLU A 240 16.54 10.32 28.96
N ASN A 241 15.54 10.81 28.22
CA ASN A 241 15.20 10.56 26.82
C ASN A 241 16.39 10.14 25.94
N LYS A 242 16.46 8.84 25.64
CA LYS A 242 17.15 8.32 24.46
C LYS A 242 16.23 7.32 23.77
N VAL A 243 15.95 7.60 22.50
CA VAL A 243 15.35 6.64 21.56
C VAL A 243 16.08 5.31 21.72
N ARG A 244 15.33 4.22 21.91
CA ARG A 244 15.92 2.90 22.16
C ARG A 244 16.69 2.46 20.91
N GLN A 245 17.90 1.94 21.10
CA GLN A 245 18.75 1.43 20.02
C GLN A 245 18.06 0.37 19.13
N GLU A 246 17.08 -0.34 19.70
CA GLU A 246 16.24 -1.35 19.03
C GLU A 246 15.28 -0.73 17.99
N ASP A 247 14.70 0.45 18.28
CA ASP A 247 13.83 1.17 17.34
C ASP A 247 14.64 1.64 16.12
N VAL A 248 15.90 2.07 16.33
CA VAL A 248 16.83 2.51 15.28
C VAL A 248 17.25 1.33 14.37
N PHE A 249 17.38 0.12 14.92
CA PHE A 249 17.79 -1.07 14.17
C PHE A 249 16.70 -1.57 13.22
N ILE A 250 15.44 -1.68 13.71
CA ILE A 250 14.27 -2.05 12.89
C ILE A 250 14.09 -1.04 11.75
N LEU A 251 14.30 0.25 12.03
CA LEU A 251 14.29 1.29 11.03
C LEU A 251 15.36 1.09 9.95
N SER A 252 16.62 0.84 10.35
CA SER A 252 17.73 0.70 9.40
C SER A 252 17.52 -0.46 8.41
N GLN A 253 16.85 -1.55 8.84
CA GLN A 253 16.52 -2.70 8.00
C GLN A 253 15.30 -2.48 7.08
N LEU A 254 14.39 -1.59 7.48
CA LEU A 254 13.22 -1.18 6.68
C LEU A 254 13.54 -0.06 5.68
N ILE A 255 14.56 0.77 5.94
CA ILE A 255 14.73 2.08 5.28
C ILE A 255 15.86 2.11 4.25
N THR A 256 16.89 1.29 4.35
CA THR A 256 18.20 1.62 3.74
C THR A 256 18.26 1.65 2.21
N ARG A 257 17.24 1.19 1.47
CA ARG A 257 17.19 1.39 -0.01
C ARG A 257 15.83 1.75 -0.62
N ASN A 258 14.70 1.47 0.02
CA ASN A 258 13.38 1.69 -0.62
C ASN A 258 12.93 3.17 -0.63
N LEU A 259 13.37 3.98 0.34
CA LEU A 259 13.15 5.43 0.34
C LEU A 259 14.15 6.19 -0.56
N TYR A 260 15.34 5.63 -0.77
CA TYR A 260 16.45 6.37 -1.40
C TYR A 260 16.44 6.35 -2.93
N PHE A 261 15.82 5.35 -3.58
CA PHE A 261 15.96 5.19 -5.04
C PHE A 261 14.78 5.68 -5.88
N ASP A 262 13.60 5.96 -5.31
CA ASP A 262 12.43 6.43 -6.08
C ASP A 262 11.83 7.77 -5.58
N ASN A 263 12.51 8.49 -4.67
CA ASN A 263 12.09 9.71 -3.94
C ASN A 263 10.96 10.59 -4.57
N PRO A 264 9.68 10.32 -4.27
CA PRO A 264 8.58 11.27 -4.50
C PRO A 264 8.33 12.15 -3.26
N LEU A 265 8.96 11.83 -2.12
CA LEU A 265 8.60 12.34 -0.80
C LEU A 265 9.60 13.31 -0.17
N LYS A 266 10.88 13.31 -0.59
CA LYS A 266 11.98 14.04 0.07
C LYS A 266 11.71 15.54 0.29
N ASP A 267 10.85 16.12 -0.53
CA ASP A 267 10.50 17.55 -0.51
C ASP A 267 9.00 17.79 -0.26
N THR A 268 8.27 16.81 0.27
CA THR A 268 6.83 16.91 0.56
C THR A 268 6.57 17.06 2.05
N LYS A 269 5.52 17.83 2.41
CA LYS A 269 5.04 17.94 3.79
C LYS A 269 4.62 16.60 4.40
N TYR A 270 4.39 15.57 3.59
CA TYR A 270 4.14 14.22 4.08
C TYR A 270 5.37 13.68 4.81
N PHE A 271 6.56 13.84 4.23
CA PHE A 271 7.82 13.41 4.85
C PHE A 271 8.10 14.18 6.15
N ASP A 272 7.83 15.49 6.18
CA ASP A 272 8.00 16.31 7.39
C ASP A 272 7.08 15.89 8.55
N ASN A 273 5.94 15.26 8.23
CA ASN A 273 4.92 14.81 9.17
C ASN A 273 4.98 13.30 9.43
N LEU A 274 5.82 12.53 8.71
CA LEU A 274 6.13 11.17 9.09
C LEU A 274 6.78 11.21 10.46
N ASP A 275 6.35 10.32 11.35
CA ASP A 275 6.94 10.21 12.67
C ASP A 275 8.45 10.01 12.48
N LYS A 276 9.26 10.96 12.99
CA LYS A 276 10.71 11.02 12.76
C LYS A 276 11.44 9.81 13.33
N ASN A 277 10.75 9.04 14.18
CA ASN A 277 11.17 7.72 14.58
C ASN A 277 11.16 6.70 13.42
N TYR A 278 10.72 7.04 12.19
CA TYR A 278 10.73 6.21 10.96
C TYR A 278 11.67 6.76 9.87
N VAL A 279 12.50 7.76 10.18
CA VAL A 279 13.48 8.33 9.25
C VAL A 279 14.86 8.19 9.86
N VAL A 280 15.67 7.24 9.36
CA VAL A 280 17.11 7.24 9.67
C VAL A 280 17.74 8.32 8.82
N ASP A 281 18.03 9.45 9.44
CA ASP A 281 18.95 10.44 8.88
C ASP A 281 20.34 9.80 8.90
N LEU A 282 20.78 9.26 7.77
CA LEU A 282 22.18 8.89 7.57
C LEU A 282 22.95 10.20 7.37
N GLY A 283 23.17 10.92 8.47
CA GLY A 283 24.12 12.02 8.51
C GLY A 283 25.49 11.53 8.03
N ASN A 284 26.10 12.33 7.16
CA ASN A 284 27.48 12.17 6.70
C ASN A 284 28.46 11.94 7.85
#